data_AF-A0A956CQA7-F1
#
_entry.id   AF-A0A956CQA7-F1
#
_cell.length_a   1.000
_cell.length_b   1.000
_cell.length_c   1.000
_cell.angle_alpha   90.00
_cell.angle_beta   90.00
_cell.angle_gamma   90.00
#
_symmetry.space_group_name_H-M   'P 1'
#
loop_
_entity.id
_entity.type
_entity.pdbx_description
1 polymer ?
#
loop_
_entity_poly.entity_id
_entity_poly.type
_entity_poly.pdbx_seq_one_letter_code
_entity_poly.pdbx_strand_id
1 'polypeptide(L)'
;LAARADGKTRDGMTRAEGVQRILKWYSKPQRELRDVGAGEPNVYGVHDLHGLVWEWVSDFNGSMVSGDNRQEGDRENARFCGGATIGSADVANYAAFMRFAFRSSLRAAYTVPNLGFRCARDQNQGKKP
;
A
#
# COMPACT_ATOMS: atom_id res chain seq x y z
N LEU A 1 -9.43 -2.30 6.01
CA LEU A 1 -10.14 -3.62 5.97
C LEU A 1 -10.34 -4.11 4.53
N ALA A 2 -10.95 -3.33 3.63
CA ALA A 2 -11.14 -3.74 2.23
C ALA A 2 -9.84 -4.14 1.50
N ALA A 3 -8.76 -3.35 1.64
CA ALA A 3 -7.46 -3.65 1.03
C ALA A 3 -6.73 -4.87 1.63
N ARG A 4 -7.16 -5.37 2.80
CA ARG A 4 -6.60 -6.62 3.37
C ARG A 4 -7.30 -7.87 2.85
N ALA A 5 -8.51 -7.73 2.35
CA ALA A 5 -9.29 -8.84 1.85
C ALA A 5 -8.78 -9.35 0.50
N ASP A 6 -8.98 -10.64 0.25
CA ASP A 6 -8.84 -11.24 -1.07
C ASP A 6 -10.20 -11.76 -1.56
N GLY A 7 -10.23 -12.56 -2.63
CA GLY A 7 -11.47 -13.13 -3.16
C GLY A 7 -12.11 -14.21 -2.29
N LYS A 8 -11.43 -14.70 -1.23
CA LYS A 8 -11.87 -15.81 -0.39
C LYS A 8 -12.09 -15.41 1.07
N THR A 9 -11.30 -14.47 1.60
CA THR A 9 -11.32 -14.08 3.01
C THR A 9 -11.28 -12.56 3.18
N ARG A 10 -11.74 -12.11 4.36
CA ARG A 10 -11.65 -10.70 4.77
C ARG A 10 -10.22 -10.25 5.10
N ASP A 11 -9.30 -11.20 5.24
CA ASP A 11 -7.89 -10.95 5.51
C ASP A 11 -7.00 -11.93 4.74
N GLY A 12 -6.83 -11.64 3.44
CA GLY A 12 -6.04 -12.44 2.51
C GLY A 12 -4.53 -12.31 2.71
N MET A 13 -4.07 -11.35 3.53
CA MET A 13 -2.65 -11.15 3.81
C MET A 13 -2.07 -12.19 4.80
N THR A 14 -2.94 -12.93 5.49
CA THR A 14 -2.53 -14.06 6.35
C THR A 14 -2.14 -15.30 5.55
N ARG A 15 -2.47 -15.32 4.25
CA ARG A 15 -2.18 -16.44 3.34
C ARG A 15 -1.00 -16.08 2.44
N ALA A 16 -0.09 -17.03 2.24
CA ALA A 16 1.04 -16.86 1.32
C ALA A 16 0.59 -16.45 -0.10
N GLU A 17 -0.52 -16.99 -0.60
CA GLU A 17 -1.10 -16.65 -1.91
C GLU A 17 -1.41 -15.15 -2.07
N GLY A 18 -1.95 -14.52 -1.03
CA GLY A 18 -2.28 -13.09 -1.05
C GLY A 18 -1.03 -12.22 -1.11
N VAL A 19 -0.02 -12.56 -0.30
CA VAL A 19 1.29 -11.89 -0.30
C VAL A 19 1.97 -12.04 -1.66
N GLN A 20 2.00 -13.25 -2.23
CA GLN A 20 2.61 -13.55 -3.52
C GLN A 20 1.96 -12.78 -4.67
N ARG A 21 0.63 -12.61 -4.66
CA ARG A 21 -0.07 -11.79 -5.66
C ARG A 21 0.40 -10.34 -5.65
N ILE A 22 0.53 -9.75 -4.47
CA ILE A 22 1.02 -8.36 -4.30
C ILE A 22 2.47 -8.25 -4.79
N LEU A 23 3.32 -9.19 -4.41
CA LEU A 23 4.72 -9.21 -4.84
C LEU A 23 4.90 -9.35 -6.35
N LYS A 24 4.08 -10.19 -6.99
CA LYS A 24 4.06 -10.35 -8.44
C LYS A 24 3.70 -9.06 -9.17
N TRP A 25 2.93 -8.17 -8.54
CA TRP A 25 2.66 -6.86 -9.10
C TRP A 25 3.89 -5.94 -8.99
N TYR A 26 4.53 -5.87 -7.82
CA TYR A 26 5.77 -5.09 -7.64
C TYR A 26 6.94 -5.58 -8.50
N SER A 27 6.98 -6.86 -8.86
CA SER A 27 8.07 -7.43 -9.66
C SER A 27 7.95 -7.15 -11.16
N LYS A 28 6.82 -6.59 -11.62
CA LYS A 28 6.58 -6.30 -13.03
C LYS A 28 6.57 -4.80 -13.28
N PRO A 29 7.39 -4.27 -14.20
CA PRO A 29 7.22 -2.89 -14.66
C PRO A 29 5.90 -2.80 -15.43
N GLN A 30 4.87 -2.24 -14.79
CA GLN A 30 3.56 -2.07 -15.39
C GLN A 30 3.60 -0.87 -16.33
N ARG A 31 3.84 -1.13 -17.63
CA ARG A 31 3.96 -0.10 -18.67
C ARG A 31 2.61 0.43 -19.17
N GLU A 32 1.56 -0.38 -19.09
CA GLU A 32 0.21 -0.02 -19.54
C GLU A 32 -0.82 -0.37 -18.47
N LEU A 33 -1.76 0.54 -18.25
CA LEU A 33 -2.88 0.33 -17.36
C LEU A 33 -3.92 -0.55 -18.06
N ARG A 34 -4.41 -1.55 -17.35
CA ARG A 34 -5.54 -2.37 -17.81
C ARG A 34 -6.86 -1.63 -17.55
N ASP A 35 -7.93 -2.07 -18.20
CA ASP A 35 -9.27 -1.57 -17.90
C ASP A 35 -9.65 -1.83 -16.43
N VAL A 36 -10.36 -0.87 -15.83
CA VAL A 36 -10.87 -0.99 -14.45
C VAL A 36 -11.84 -2.18 -14.37
N GLY A 37 -11.70 -2.98 -13.32
CA GLY A 37 -12.55 -4.16 -13.07
C GLY A 37 -12.12 -5.43 -13.81
N ALA A 38 -11.04 -5.40 -14.59
CA ALA A 38 -10.58 -6.56 -15.36
C ALA A 38 -9.95 -7.69 -14.51
N GLY A 39 -9.78 -7.49 -13.20
CA GLY A 39 -9.34 -8.51 -12.24
C GLY A 39 -10.45 -8.97 -11.30
N GLU A 40 -10.21 -10.07 -10.60
CA GLU A 40 -11.16 -10.60 -9.60
C GLU A 40 -11.37 -9.62 -8.42
N PRO A 41 -12.61 -9.45 -7.94
CA PRO A 41 -12.88 -8.64 -6.76
C PRO A 41 -12.45 -9.34 -5.48
N ASN A 42 -12.32 -8.57 -4.39
CA ASN A 42 -12.27 -9.15 -3.05
C ASN A 42 -13.67 -9.60 -2.57
N VAL A 43 -13.77 -10.18 -1.38
CA VAL A 43 -15.05 -10.59 -0.75
C VAL A 43 -16.06 -9.45 -0.55
N TYR A 44 -15.64 -8.19 -0.70
CA TYR A 44 -16.51 -7.01 -0.63
C TYR A 44 -16.97 -6.52 -2.01
N GLY A 45 -16.64 -7.24 -3.09
CA GLY A 45 -16.95 -6.83 -4.47
C GLY A 45 -16.07 -5.69 -4.98
N VAL A 46 -14.99 -5.36 -4.28
CA VAL A 46 -14.11 -4.25 -4.68
C VAL A 46 -12.99 -4.76 -5.56
N HIS A 47 -12.87 -4.16 -6.75
CA HIS A 47 -11.83 -4.46 -7.74
C HIS A 47 -10.61 -3.54 -7.59
N ASP A 48 -9.48 -4.02 -8.11
CA ASP A 48 -8.26 -3.25 -8.35
C ASP A 48 -7.62 -2.60 -7.11
N LEU A 49 -7.94 -3.08 -5.91
CA LEU A 49 -7.25 -2.66 -4.68
C LEU A 49 -5.77 -3.04 -4.66
N HIS A 50 -5.40 -4.04 -5.46
CA HIS A 50 -4.03 -4.45 -5.72
C HIS A 50 -3.89 -4.73 -7.21
N GLY A 51 -3.06 -3.96 -7.92
CA GLY A 51 -2.65 -4.36 -9.26
C GLY A 51 -2.89 -3.38 -10.40
N LEU A 52 -3.47 -2.20 -10.15
CA LEU A 52 -3.78 -1.23 -11.20
C LEU A 52 -2.96 0.06 -11.07
N VAL A 53 -3.29 0.88 -10.06
CA VAL A 53 -2.63 2.15 -9.75
C VAL A 53 -2.39 2.26 -8.25
N TRP A 54 -1.48 3.15 -7.88
CA TRP A 54 -1.44 3.71 -6.54
C TRP A 54 -2.66 4.61 -6.32
N GLU A 55 -3.15 4.67 -5.08
CA GLU A 55 -4.29 5.51 -4.73
C GLU A 55 -3.93 6.50 -3.63
N TRP A 56 -4.25 7.77 -3.86
CA TRP A 56 -4.24 8.78 -2.82
C TRP A 56 -5.20 8.40 -1.70
N VAL A 57 -4.74 8.61 -0.47
CA VAL A 57 -5.55 8.51 0.74
C VAL A 57 -5.39 9.81 1.54
N SER A 58 -6.45 10.23 2.23
CA SER A 58 -6.48 11.48 2.98
C SER A 58 -5.31 11.60 3.98
N ASP A 59 -4.92 10.47 4.57
CA ASP A 59 -3.87 10.37 5.57
C ASP A 59 -2.48 10.05 4.98
N PHE A 60 -2.19 10.41 3.72
CA PHE A 60 -0.96 10.01 3.01
C PHE A 60 0.33 10.28 3.79
N ASN A 61 0.36 11.28 4.68
CA ASN A 61 1.52 11.58 5.52
C ASN A 61 1.38 11.18 7.00
N GLY A 62 0.23 10.63 7.42
CA GLY A 62 -0.07 10.35 8.84
C GLY A 62 0.90 9.38 9.50
N SER A 63 1.46 8.43 8.75
CA SER A 63 2.44 7.46 9.25
C SER A 63 3.88 8.00 9.37
N MET A 64 4.23 9.08 8.67
CA MET A 64 5.56 9.69 8.78
C MET A 64 5.64 10.69 9.93
N VAL A 65 4.50 11.26 10.34
CA VAL A 65 4.44 12.26 11.42
C VAL A 65 4.39 11.61 12.82
N SER A 66 3.86 10.39 12.98
CA SER A 66 3.81 9.69 14.28
C SER A 66 5.01 8.79 14.58
N GLY A 67 6.00 8.70 13.69
CA GLY A 67 7.17 7.82 13.84
C GLY A 67 8.48 8.53 14.17
N ASP A 68 8.46 9.85 14.37
CA ASP A 68 9.65 10.63 14.70
C ASP A 68 9.57 11.24 16.11
N ASN A 69 9.56 10.34 17.11
CA ASN A 69 10.07 10.66 18.45
C ASN A 69 11.57 10.30 18.52
N ARG A 70 12.39 10.61 17.49
CA ARG A 70 13.86 10.44 17.55
C ARG A 70 14.57 11.67 18.15
N GLN A 71 13.95 12.29 19.16
CA GLN A 71 14.67 12.91 20.27
C GLN A 71 14.63 11.83 21.36
N GLU A 72 15.66 11.07 21.71
CA GLU A 72 17.09 11.30 21.83
C GLU A 72 17.80 9.93 21.65
N GLY A 73 18.99 9.90 21.03
CA GLY A 73 19.99 8.90 21.42
C GLY A 73 20.48 7.85 20.41
N ASP A 74 19.82 7.56 19.28
CA ASP A 74 20.25 6.44 18.40
C ASP A 74 20.50 6.85 16.94
N ARG A 75 21.09 8.04 16.74
CA ARG A 75 21.44 8.58 15.41
C ARG A 75 22.74 7.99 14.83
N GLU A 76 23.35 7.02 15.50
CA GLU A 76 24.68 6.52 15.12
C GLU A 76 24.67 5.22 14.30
N ASN A 77 23.61 4.41 14.36
CA ASN A 77 23.57 3.12 13.65
C ASN A 77 23.06 3.16 12.20
N ALA A 78 22.60 4.31 11.71
CA ALA A 78 22.11 4.47 10.33
C ALA A 78 23.20 4.87 9.30
N ARG A 79 24.48 4.75 9.67
CA ARG A 79 25.63 5.20 8.84
C ARG A 79 26.35 4.11 8.04
N PHE A 80 25.77 2.92 7.87
CA PHE A 80 26.41 1.86 7.08
C PHE A 80 25.57 1.40 5.88
N CYS A 81 26.24 1.34 4.73
CA CYS A 81 25.79 0.74 3.48
C CYS A 81 25.54 -0.76 3.71
N GLY A 82 24.35 -1.14 4.18
CA GLY A 82 24.00 -2.53 4.49
C GLY A 82 23.35 -2.79 5.87
N GLY A 83 23.10 -1.76 6.69
CA GLY A 83 22.46 -1.93 8.01
C GLY A 83 20.99 -2.41 7.97
N ALA A 84 20.34 -2.35 6.81
CA ALA A 84 18.96 -2.80 6.61
C ALA A 84 18.81 -4.33 6.39
N THR A 85 19.90 -5.09 6.42
CA THR A 85 19.89 -6.50 5.98
C THR A 85 19.40 -7.48 7.06
N ILE A 86 19.30 -7.06 8.34
CA ILE A 86 18.93 -7.94 9.48
C ILE A 86 17.40 -8.16 9.61
N GLY A 87 16.62 -7.85 8.57
CA GLY A 87 15.20 -8.21 8.47
C GLY A 87 14.74 -8.62 7.07
N SER A 88 15.68 -8.77 6.13
CA SER A 88 15.40 -8.83 4.68
C SER A 88 15.03 -10.22 4.12
N ALA A 89 14.83 -11.24 4.97
CA ALA A 89 14.44 -12.58 4.50
C ALA A 89 12.94 -12.70 4.22
N ASP A 90 12.11 -11.86 4.84
CA ASP A 90 10.66 -11.92 4.61
C ASP A 90 10.29 -11.10 3.37
N VAL A 91 9.77 -11.79 2.36
CA VAL A 91 9.32 -11.17 1.11
C VAL A 91 8.16 -10.19 1.37
N ALA A 92 7.39 -10.37 2.45
CA ALA A 92 6.39 -9.39 2.87
C ALA A 92 7.03 -8.03 3.24
N ASN A 93 8.28 -8.04 3.73
CA ASN A 93 9.03 -6.82 4.03
C ASN A 93 9.41 -6.06 2.75
N TYR A 94 9.58 -6.73 1.60
CA TYR A 94 9.81 -6.04 0.32
C TYR A 94 8.62 -5.20 -0.10
N ALA A 95 7.40 -5.77 -0.09
CA ALA A 95 6.19 -5.02 -0.40
C ALA A 95 5.90 -3.93 0.63
N ALA A 96 6.25 -4.14 1.91
CA ALA A 96 6.17 -3.10 2.94
C ALA A 96 7.17 -1.96 2.70
N PHE A 97 8.42 -2.30 2.37
CA PHE A 97 9.49 -1.34 2.07
C PHE A 97 9.17 -0.50 0.84
N MET A 98 8.69 -1.12 -0.25
CA MET A 98 8.27 -0.39 -1.46
C MET A 98 7.14 0.61 -1.18
N ARG A 99 6.13 0.21 -0.38
CA ARG A 99 5.05 1.12 0.04
C ARG A 99 5.57 2.28 0.88
N PHE A 100 6.48 2.00 1.81
CA PHE A 100 7.10 3.02 2.65
C PHE A 100 7.91 4.02 1.81
N ALA A 101 8.79 3.53 0.92
CA ALA A 101 9.60 4.37 0.04
C ALA A 101 8.77 5.22 -0.93
N PHE A 102 7.69 4.66 -1.48
CA PHE A 102 6.79 5.42 -2.33
C PHE A 102 6.09 6.53 -1.53
N ARG A 103 5.53 6.20 -0.36
CA ARG A 103 4.82 7.17 0.50
C ARG A 103 5.75 8.27 1.02
N SER A 104 7.01 7.96 1.30
CA SER A 104 8.00 8.96 1.75
C SER A 104 8.50 9.90 0.65
N SER A 105 8.41 9.49 -0.62
CA SER A 105 8.79 10.32 -1.77
C SER A 105 7.65 11.16 -2.33
N LEU A 106 6.39 10.85 -1.99
CA LEU A 106 5.21 11.59 -2.46
C LEU A 106 5.12 12.99 -1.83
N ARG A 107 5.02 14.00 -2.69
CA ARG A 107 4.58 15.36 -2.30
C ARG A 107 3.14 15.55 -2.74
N ALA A 108 2.38 16.39 -2.02
CA ALA A 108 0.95 16.59 -2.29
C ALA A 108 0.64 17.07 -3.73
N ALA A 109 1.60 17.73 -4.38
CA ALA A 109 1.46 18.22 -5.75
C ALA A 109 1.85 17.18 -6.84
N TYR A 110 2.15 15.93 -6.49
CA TYR A 110 2.57 14.93 -7.47
C TYR A 110 1.39 14.35 -8.26
N THR A 111 1.54 14.34 -9.58
CA THR A 111 0.64 13.67 -10.52
C THR A 111 1.47 12.72 -11.36
N VAL A 112 1.61 11.47 -10.93
CA VAL A 112 2.30 10.44 -11.72
C VAL A 112 1.27 9.57 -12.45
N PRO A 113 1.56 9.03 -13.65
CA PRO A 113 0.59 8.32 -14.49
C PRO A 113 -0.06 7.09 -13.82
N ASN A 114 0.60 6.52 -12.81
CA ASN A 114 0.13 5.37 -12.05
C ASN A 114 -0.37 5.73 -10.65
N LEU A 115 -0.75 6.99 -10.40
CA LEU A 115 -1.32 7.47 -9.13
C LEU A 115 -2.69 8.10 -9.37
N GLY A 116 -3.72 7.48 -8.83
CA GLY A 116 -5.12 7.91 -8.90
C GLY A 116 -5.74 8.04 -7.52
N PHE A 117 -7.05 7.85 -7.44
CA PHE A 117 -7.81 7.90 -6.20
C PHE A 117 -9.09 7.08 -6.33
N ARG A 118 -9.74 6.83 -5.19
CA ARG A 118 -11.04 6.17 -5.12
C ARG A 118 -11.93 6.90 -4.14
N CYS A 119 -13.20 7.05 -4.50
CA CYS A 119 -14.19 7.65 -3.62
C CYS A 119 -14.61 6.66 -2.52
N ALA A 120 -14.79 7.17 -1.30
CA ALA A 120 -15.44 6.46 -0.21
C ALA A 120 -16.61 7.30 0.30
N ARG A 121 -17.66 6.65 0.78
CA ARG A 121 -18.83 7.30 1.37
C ARG A 121 -19.27 6.51 2.59
N ASP A 122 -19.70 7.22 3.63
CA ASP A 122 -20.31 6.59 4.80
C ASP A 122 -21.63 5.95 4.43
N GLN A 123 -21.88 4.74 4.93
CA GLN A 123 -23.14 4.03 4.69
C GLN A 123 -24.37 4.74 5.28
N ASN A 124 -24.16 5.70 6.19
CA ASN A 124 -25.24 6.38 6.92
C ASN A 124 -25.66 7.74 6.33
N GLN A 125 -25.07 8.22 5.24
CA GLN A 125 -25.39 9.55 4.66
C GLN A 125 -26.66 9.57 3.78
N GLY A 126 -27.62 8.67 4.02
CA GLY A 126 -28.89 8.55 3.27
C GLY A 126 -30.16 8.71 4.10
N LYS A 127 -30.07 8.76 5.44
CA LYS A 127 -31.20 9.13 6.31
C LYS A 127 -30.98 10.56 6.81
N LYS A 128 -31.52 11.54 6.08
CA LYS A 128 -31.93 12.78 6.75
C LYS A 128 -33.12 12.42 7.68
N PRO A 129 -33.18 12.96 8.91
CA PRO A 129 -34.43 12.93 9.68
C PRO A 129 -35.56 13.61 8.90
#